data_AF-A0A7V5XDN4-F1
#
_entry.id   AF-A0A7V5XDN4-F1
#
_cell.length_a   1.000
_cell.length_b   1.000
_cell.length_c   1.000
_cell.angle_alpha   90.00
_cell.angle_beta   90.00
_cell.angle_gamma   90.00
#
_symmetry.space_group_name_H-M   'P 1'
#
loop_
_entity.id
_entity.type
_entity.pdbx_description
1 polymer ?
#
loop_
_entity_poly.entity_id
_entity_poly.type
_entity_poly.pdbx_seq_one_letter_code
_entity_poly.pdbx_strand_id
1 'polypeptide(L)' 'MDKTYQPGKIEQRHYQAWEQAGYFRPSGSGKPYCIMIPPPNVTGTLHMGHAFQDTIMDTLTRYHRMLGDNTLWQPGTDH' A
#
# COMPACT_ATOMS: atom_id res chain seq x y z
N MET A 1 22.10 -7.36 -15.68
CA MET A 1 20.79 -7.87 -15.24
C MET A 1 20.84 -9.38 -15.29
N ASP A 2 20.33 -10.06 -14.25
CA ASP A 2 20.07 -11.49 -14.34
C ASP A 2 19.11 -11.78 -15.49
N LYS A 3 19.35 -12.85 -16.23
CA LYS A 3 18.51 -13.25 -17.38
C LYS A 3 17.16 -13.85 -16.95
N THR A 4 17.04 -14.24 -15.68
CA THR A 4 15.84 -14.88 -15.13
C THR A 4 15.12 -13.91 -14.20
N TYR A 5 13.83 -13.69 -14.46
CA TYR A 5 12.96 -12.90 -13.58
C TYR A 5 12.73 -13.65 -12.27
N GLN A 6 13.09 -13.01 -11.15
CA GLN A 6 12.95 -13.58 -9.80
C GLN A 6 12.09 -12.62 -8.94
N PRO A 7 10.74 -12.72 -9.03
CA PRO A 7 9.82 -11.74 -8.41
C PRO A 7 10.07 -11.59 -6.91
N GLY A 8 10.17 -12.70 -6.16
CA GLY A 8 10.35 -12.63 -4.71
C GLY A 8 11.58 -11.85 -4.24
N LYS A 9 12.71 -11.93 -4.96
CA LYS A 9 13.91 -11.14 -4.63
C LYS A 9 13.73 -9.66 -4.97
N ILE A 10 13.05 -9.37 -6.08
CA ILE A 10 12.76 -8.01 -6.54
C ILE A 10 11.81 -7.34 -5.55
N GLU A 11 10.69 -7.99 -5.23
CA GLU A 11 9.67 -7.54 -4.29
C GLU A 11 10.25 -7.27 -2.90
N GLN A 12 11.00 -8.24 -2.34
CA GLN A 12 11.60 -8.09 -1.00
C GLN A 12 12.55 -6.89 -0.93
N ARG A 13 13.41 -6.73 -1.94
CA ARG A 13 14.36 -5.61 -2.02
C ARG A 13 13.65 -4.26 -2.09
N HIS A 14 12.60 -4.16 -2.92
CA HIS A 14 11.86 -2.91 -3.08
C HIS A 14 11.06 -2.55 -1.83
N TYR A 15 10.38 -3.52 -1.21
CA TYR A 15 9.63 -3.31 0.00
C TYR A 15 10.52 -2.76 1.13
N GLN A 16 11.65 -3.41 1.38
CA GLN A 16 12.62 -2.97 2.39
C GLN A 16 13.13 -1.55 2.12
N ALA A 17 13.46 -1.23 0.87
CA ALA A 17 13.93 0.10 0.50
C ALA A 17 12.84 1.17 0.75
N TRP A 18 11.58 0.89 0.41
CA TRP A 18 10.46 1.81 0.60
C TRP A 18 10.12 2.01 2.07
N GLU A 19 10.17 0.94 2.87
CA GLU A 19 9.96 1.01 4.31
C GLU A 19 11.05 1.84 5.01
N GLN A 20 12.32 1.59 4.69
CA GLN A 20 13.45 2.34 5.23
C GLN A 20 13.42 3.82 4.84
N ALA A 21 13.00 4.13 3.61
CA ALA A 21 12.83 5.49 3.14
C ALA A 21 11.55 6.17 3.69
N GLY A 22 10.70 5.44 4.40
CA GLY A 22 9.46 5.96 4.98
C GLY A 22 8.39 6.30 3.94
N TYR A 23 8.43 5.73 2.73
CA TYR A 23 7.52 6.09 1.63
C TYR A 23 6.04 5.76 1.91
N PHE A 24 5.77 4.88 2.87
CA PHE A 24 4.42 4.57 3.31
C PHE A 24 3.84 5.60 4.30
N ARG A 25 4.69 6.47 4.88
CA ARG A 25 4.25 7.49 5.84
C ARG A 25 3.57 8.66 5.11
N PRO A 26 2.54 9.28 5.72
CA PRO A 26 2.02 10.56 5.25
C PRO A 26 3.13 11.63 5.27
N SER A 27 3.13 12.52 4.28
CA SER A 27 4.10 13.62 4.21
C SER A 27 3.86 14.69 5.28
N GLY A 28 2.63 14.79 5.79
CA GLY A 28 2.21 15.85 6.72
C GLY A 28 1.96 17.21 6.05
N SER A 29 2.14 17.31 4.74
CA SER A 29 1.98 18.54 3.95
C SER A 29 1.34 18.24 2.59
N GLY A 30 0.58 19.20 2.06
CA GLY A 30 -0.21 19.01 0.84
C GLY A 30 -1.68 18.69 1.12
N LYS A 31 -2.46 18.54 0.05
CA LYS A 31 -3.90 18.25 0.16
C LYS A 31 -4.11 16.83 0.71
N PRO A 32 -4.96 16.62 1.73
CA PRO A 32 -5.18 15.29 2.28
C PRO A 32 -5.91 14.38 1.29
N TYR A 33 -5.43 13.14 1.17
CA TYR A 33 -6.09 12.06 0.45
C TYR A 33 -6.04 10.79 1.30
N CYS A 34 -7.20 10.28 1.72
CA CYS A 34 -7.26 9.14 2.63
C CYS A 34 -8.19 8.06 2.09
N ILE A 35 -7.70 6.82 2.10
CA ILE A 35 -8.54 5.62 1.91
C ILE A 35 -8.53 4.86 3.23
N MET A 36 -9.70 4.72 3.84
CA MET A 36 -9.91 3.90 5.03
C MET A 36 -10.31 2.50 4.60
N ILE A 37 -9.56 1.49 5.01
CA ILE A 37 -10.01 0.10 4.90
C ILE A 37 -10.93 -0.13 6.11
N PRO A 38 -12.24 -0.37 5.92
CA PRO A 38 -13.11 -0.72 7.03
C PRO A 38 -12.54 -1.95 7.74
N PRO A 39 -12.71 -2.06 9.07
CA PRO A 39 -12.20 -3.20 9.82
C PRO A 39 -12.54 -4.49 9.09
N PRO A 40 -11.55 -5.35 8.80
CA PRO A 40 -11.87 -6.62 8.21
C PRO A 40 -12.76 -7.36 9.20
N ASN A 41 -13.87 -7.92 8.72
CA ASN A 41 -14.49 -9.03 9.42
C ASN A 41 -13.45 -10.16 9.40
N VAL A 42 -12.63 -10.28 10.45
CA VAL A 42 -11.57 -11.28 10.58
C VAL A 42 -12.21 -12.64 10.82
N THR A 43 -12.90 -13.17 9.81
CA THR A 43 -13.62 -14.46 9.87
C THR A 43 -13.03 -15.50 8.93
N GLY A 44 -11.92 -15.22 8.21
CA GLY A 44 -11.35 -16.17 7.25
C GLY A 44 -9.99 -15.78 6.66
N THR A 45 -9.55 -16.56 5.66
CA THR A 45 -8.30 -16.36 4.91
C THR A 45 -8.46 -15.33 3.80
N LEU A 46 -7.35 -14.68 3.43
CA LEU A 46 -7.33 -13.75 2.29
C LEU A 46 -7.55 -14.52 0.97
N HIS A 47 -8.61 -14.17 0.23
CA HIS A 47 -8.84 -14.60 -1.14
C HIS A 47 -8.54 -13.52 -2.19
N MET A 48 -8.52 -13.90 -3.47
CA MET A 48 -8.25 -13.00 -4.61
C MET A 48 -9.12 -11.73 -4.67
N GLY A 49 -10.35 -11.78 -4.16
CA GLY A 49 -11.19 -10.58 -4.02
C GLY A 49 -10.55 -9.47 -3.16
N HIS A 50 -9.88 -9.82 -2.05
CA HIS A 50 -9.14 -8.85 -1.24
C HIS A 50 -7.96 -8.29 -2.03
N ALA A 51 -7.17 -9.18 -2.66
CA ALA A 51 -6.03 -8.76 -3.46
C ALA A 51 -6.42 -7.75 -4.55
N PHE A 52 -7.57 -7.96 -5.21
CA PHE A 52 -8.08 -7.04 -6.22
C PHE A 52 -8.47 -5.67 -5.64
N GLN A 53 -9.25 -5.66 -4.55
CA GLN A 53 -9.68 -4.42 -3.90
C GLN A 53 -8.48 -3.64 -3.33
N ASP A 54 -7.57 -4.32 -2.63
CA ASP A 54 -6.37 -3.72 -2.05
C ASP A 54 -5.44 -3.17 -3.13
N THR A 55 -5.30 -3.85 -4.26
CA THR A 55 -4.49 -3.37 -5.40
C THR A 55 -5.04 -2.07 -5.97
N ILE A 56 -6.37 -1.92 -6.09
CA ILE A 56 -6.98 -0.67 -6.56
C ILE A 56 -6.71 0.45 -5.55
N MET A 57 -6.91 0.19 -4.26
CA MET A 57 -6.69 1.19 -3.20
C MET A 57 -5.22 1.62 -3.11
N ASP A 58 -4.27 0.69 -3.19
CA ASP A 58 -2.83 0.96 -3.22
C ASP A 58 -2.45 1.78 -4.47
N THR A 59 -3.00 1.44 -5.63
CA THR A 59 -2.73 2.15 -6.89
C THR A 59 -3.16 3.61 -6.80
N LEU A 60 -4.38 3.88 -6.31
CA LEU A 60 -4.88 5.24 -6.13
C LEU A 60 -4.06 6.02 -5.10
N THR A 61 -3.70 5.38 -3.98
CA THR A 61 -2.85 5.96 -2.93
C THR A 61 -1.48 6.37 -3.49
N ARG A 62 -0.85 5.53 -4.32
CA ARG A 62 0.44 5.85 -4.96
C ARG A 62 0.30 6.97 -5.98
N TYR A 63 -0.74 6.92 -6.80
CA TYR A 63 -1.02 7.96 -7.80
C TYR A 63 -1.15 9.34 -7.15
N HIS A 64 -1.98 9.47 -6.11
CA HIS A 64 -2.16 10.74 -5.40
C HIS A 64 -0.87 11.21 -4.70
N ARG A 65 -0.09 10.28 -4.14
CA ARG A 65 1.23 10.63 -3.55
C ARG A 65 2.17 11.20 -4.61
N MET A 66 2.17 10.63 -5.81
CA MET A 66 2.97 11.14 -6.94
C MET A 66 2.48 12.50 -7.46
N LEU A 67 1.21 12.87 -7.23
CA LEU A 67 0.69 14.21 -7.48
C LEU A 67 1.07 15.23 -6.38
N GLY A 68 1.65 14.78 -5.27
CA GLY A 68 2.02 15.64 -4.13
C GLY A 68 0.94 15.77 -3.05
N ASP A 69 -0.10 14.95 -3.09
CA ASP A 69 -1.10 14.90 -2.02
C ASP A 69 -0.53 14.22 -0.75
N ASN A 70 -1.01 14.66 0.42
CA ASN A 70 -0.71 14.03 1.71
C ASN A 70 -1.56 12.77 1.86
N THR A 71 -1.04 11.65 1.41
CA THR A 71 -1.81 10.40 1.32
C THR A 71 -1.69 9.53 2.58
N LEU A 72 -2.80 8.98 3.04
CA LEU A 72 -2.88 7.96 4.08
C LEU A 72 -3.75 6.79 3.60
N TRP A 73 -3.20 5.57 3.65
CA TRP A 73 -3.98 4.34 3.47
C TRP A 73 -4.06 3.65 4.83
N GLN A 74 -5.20 3.82 5.50
CA GLN A 74 -5.35 3.45 6.91
C GLN A 74 -6.09 2.12 7.02
N PRO A 75 -5.43 1.05 7.51
CA PRO A 75 -6.15 -0.14 7.96
C PRO A 75 -6.94 0.19 9.23
N GLY A 76 -8.21 -0.16 9.25
CA GLY A 76 -9.04 -0.15 10.46
C GLY A 76 -8.89 -1.46 11.24
N THR A 77 -8.98 -1.37 12.56
CA THR A 77 -9.25 -2.49 13.46
C THR A 77 -10.50 -2.14 14.28
N ASP A 78 -11.47 -3.04 14.34
CA ASP A 78 -12.56 -2.94 15.31
C ASP A 78 -12.06 -3.59 16.60
N HIS A 79 -12.12 -2.87 17.71
CA HIS A 79 -11.65 -3.32 19.03
C HIS A 79 -12.84 -3.48 19.96
#